data_AF-A0A562MAV7-F1
#
_entry.id   AF-A0A562MAV7-F1
#
_cell.length_a   1.000
_cell.length_b   1.000
_cell.length_c   1.000
_cell.angle_alpha   90.00
_cell.angle_beta   90.00
_cell.angle_gamma   90.00
#
_symmetry.space_group_name_H-M   'P 1'
#
loop_
_entity.id
_entity.type
_entity.pdbx_description
1 polymer ?
#
loop_
_entity_poly.entity_id
_entity_poly.type
_entity_poly.pdbx_seq_one_letter_code
_entity_poly.pdbx_strand_id
1 'polypeptide(L)'
;MISANPNSVIDYIREAYLRYYDSAFWMRDPKVMEERRKILLADGVMSRNPLIEAIPQYPSTDPIEDVCKRAGLDTFVAQHLARVVFGSTGPVKLRRHQAQSLETATKGSASGARNVVVTSGTGSGKTESFLLPLLASLLQERKDGAGLGTLNRWWAKEYGPNDTQWRHSRTSSGNQVVSAVRALGIYSGNRCSILAGIPALLSARHSRHPQPSMRLPARG
;
A
#
# COMPACT_ATOMS: atom_id res chain seq x y z
N MET A 1 11.60 -26.82 -26.80
CA MET A 1 11.47 -25.66 -25.90
C MET A 1 10.93 -26.19 -24.58
N ILE A 2 11.75 -26.26 -23.52
CA ILE A 2 11.28 -26.77 -22.22
C ILE A 2 10.34 -25.69 -21.65
N SER A 3 9.05 -26.00 -21.55
CA SER A 3 8.08 -25.04 -21.00
C SER A 3 8.31 -24.91 -19.50
N ALA A 4 8.63 -23.71 -19.03
CA ALA A 4 8.71 -23.42 -17.61
C ALA A 4 7.34 -23.68 -16.95
N ASN A 5 7.30 -24.64 -16.03
CA ASN A 5 6.16 -24.91 -15.15
C ASN A 5 6.55 -24.67 -13.67
N PRO A 6 5.59 -24.52 -12.74
CA PRO A 6 5.88 -24.18 -11.35
C PRO A 6 6.93 -25.09 -10.69
N ASN A 7 6.87 -26.40 -10.97
CA ASN A 7 7.83 -27.36 -10.41
C ASN A 7 9.24 -27.14 -10.97
N SER A 8 9.37 -26.99 -12.29
CA SER A 8 10.67 -26.73 -12.94
C SER A 8 11.33 -25.43 -12.46
N VAL A 9 10.54 -24.40 -12.15
CA VAL A 9 11.05 -23.13 -11.63
C VAL A 9 11.54 -23.30 -10.19
N ILE A 10 10.77 -24.02 -9.36
CA ILE A 10 11.17 -24.31 -7.98
C ILE A 10 12.45 -25.15 -7.95
N ASP A 11 12.54 -26.18 -8.78
CA ASP A 11 13.74 -27.02 -8.88
C ASP A 11 14.95 -26.19 -9.34
N TYR A 12 14.78 -25.34 -10.36
CA TYR A 12 15.82 -24.44 -10.82
C TYR A 12 16.33 -23.49 -9.71
N ILE A 13 15.41 -22.86 -8.97
CA ILE A 13 15.74 -21.96 -7.86
C ILE A 13 16.44 -22.75 -6.75
N ARG A 14 15.90 -23.91 -6.36
CA ARG A 14 16.48 -24.77 -5.31
C ARG A 14 17.92 -25.14 -5.64
N GLU A 15 18.17 -25.61 -6.87
CA GLU A 15 19.50 -25.98 -7.32
C GLU A 15 20.45 -24.78 -7.39
N ALA A 16 19.97 -23.59 -7.78
CA ALA A 16 20.78 -22.38 -7.75
C ALA A 16 21.20 -21.98 -6.33
N TYR A 17 20.29 -22.06 -5.36
CA TYR A 17 20.60 -21.81 -3.95
C TYR A 17 21.54 -22.87 -3.39
N LEU A 18 21.32 -24.15 -3.67
CA LEU A 18 22.23 -25.22 -3.24
C LEU A 18 23.66 -24.99 -3.75
N ARG A 19 23.83 -24.67 -5.04
CA ARG A 19 25.14 -24.31 -5.59
C ARG A 19 25.78 -23.14 -4.87
N TYR A 20 25.00 -22.10 -4.57
CA TYR A 20 25.49 -20.95 -3.80
C TYR A 20 25.96 -21.37 -2.40
N TYR A 21 25.18 -22.16 -1.66
CA TYR A 21 25.58 -22.64 -0.33
C TYR A 21 26.80 -23.56 -0.38
N ASP A 22 26.89 -24.39 -1.40
CA ASP A 22 28.02 -25.29 -1.61
C ASP A 22 29.31 -24.52 -1.94
N SER A 23 29.23 -23.37 -2.62
CA SER A 23 30.39 -22.51 -2.88
C SER A 23 30.73 -21.55 -1.74
N ALA A 24 29.73 -20.85 -1.20
CA ALA A 24 29.95 -19.74 -0.26
C ALA A 24 30.27 -20.21 1.16
N PHE A 25 29.75 -21.39 1.53
CA PHE A 25 29.91 -21.97 2.87
C PHE A 25 30.57 -23.35 2.80
N TRP A 26 31.48 -23.55 1.84
CA TRP A 26 32.20 -24.81 1.69
C TRP A 26 32.97 -25.20 2.97
N MET A 27 32.97 -26.49 3.30
CA MET A 27 33.72 -27.04 4.44
C MET A 27 34.55 -28.24 4.00
N ARG A 28 35.69 -28.47 4.67
CA ARG A 28 36.65 -29.53 4.35
C ARG A 28 36.08 -30.94 4.55
N ASP A 29 35.22 -31.14 5.54
CA ASP A 29 34.67 -32.46 5.85
C ASP A 29 33.45 -32.78 4.96
N PRO A 30 33.55 -33.77 4.04
CA PRO A 30 32.44 -34.13 3.16
C PRO A 30 31.23 -34.68 3.91
N LYS A 31 31.39 -35.28 5.10
CA LYS A 31 30.25 -35.75 5.90
C LYS A 31 29.43 -34.58 6.44
N VAL A 32 30.09 -33.50 6.85
CA VAL A 32 29.40 -32.28 7.32
C VAL A 32 28.65 -31.61 6.17
N MET A 33 29.23 -31.58 4.98
CA MET A 33 28.58 -31.06 3.78
C MET A 33 27.32 -31.87 3.41
N GLU A 34 27.38 -33.20 3.54
CA GLU A 34 26.25 -34.10 3.28
C GLU A 34 25.12 -33.92 4.31
N GLU A 35 25.43 -33.87 5.61
CA GLU A 35 24.43 -33.62 6.65
C GLU A 35 23.73 -32.26 6.46
N ARG A 36 24.49 -31.24 6.09
CA ARG A 36 23.91 -29.94 5.74
C ARG A 36 22.98 -30.04 4.53
N ARG A 37 23.39 -30.73 3.47
CA ARG A 37 22.56 -30.92 2.27
C ARG A 37 21.23 -31.58 2.61
N LYS A 38 21.23 -32.61 3.46
CA LYS A 38 20.00 -33.26 3.96
C LYS A 38 19.09 -32.28 4.71
N ILE A 39 19.64 -31.44 5.58
CA ILE A 39 18.86 -30.43 6.32
C ILE A 39 18.26 -29.40 5.35
N LEU A 40 19.04 -28.90 4.40
CA LEU A 40 18.59 -27.89 3.44
C LEU A 40 17.50 -28.43 2.49
N LEU A 41 17.58 -29.71 2.13
CA LEU A 41 16.60 -30.39 1.29
C LEU A 41 15.32 -30.83 2.04
N ALA A 42 15.28 -30.69 3.36
CA ALA A 42 14.07 -30.99 4.13
C ALA A 42 12.90 -30.07 3.73
N ASP A 43 11.68 -30.61 3.68
CA ASP A 43 10.49 -29.86 3.29
C ASP A 43 10.31 -28.61 4.17
N GLY A 44 10.10 -27.46 3.53
CA GLY A 44 9.89 -26.18 4.22
C GLY A 44 11.16 -25.46 4.68
N VAL A 45 12.35 -26.02 4.49
CA VAL A 45 13.62 -25.33 4.80
C VAL A 45 14.04 -24.41 3.65
N MET A 46 14.41 -24.96 2.50
CA MET A 46 14.74 -24.16 1.31
C MET A 46 13.53 -23.85 0.44
N SER A 47 12.64 -24.83 0.31
CA SER A 47 11.48 -24.73 -0.57
C SER A 47 10.38 -25.65 -0.07
N ARG A 48 9.15 -25.36 -0.45
CA ARG A 48 8.01 -26.26 -0.31
C ARG A 48 7.43 -26.53 -1.68
N ASN A 49 6.88 -27.72 -1.88
CA ASN A 49 6.15 -27.99 -3.11
C ASN A 49 5.03 -26.96 -3.30
N PRO A 50 4.82 -26.48 -4.53
CA PRO A 50 3.84 -25.45 -4.79
C PRO A 50 2.45 -26.00 -4.45
N LEU A 51 1.73 -25.31 -3.56
CA LEU A 51 0.35 -25.62 -3.26
C LEU A 51 -0.54 -24.87 -4.24
N ILE A 52 -1.45 -25.60 -4.90
CA ILE A 52 -2.46 -25.01 -5.75
C ILE A 52 -3.72 -24.84 -4.92
N GLU A 53 -4.08 -23.60 -4.62
CA GLU A 53 -5.33 -23.27 -3.95
C GLU A 53 -6.31 -22.71 -4.98
N ALA A 54 -7.53 -23.27 -5.02
CA ALA A 54 -8.61 -22.69 -5.79
C ALA A 54 -9.10 -21.42 -5.08
N ILE A 55 -8.90 -20.26 -5.71
CA ILE A 55 -9.36 -18.98 -5.16
C ILE A 55 -10.85 -18.82 -5.50
N PRO A 56 -11.75 -18.73 -4.51
CA PRO A 56 -13.17 -18.51 -4.78
C PRO A 56 -13.36 -17.16 -5.47
N GLN A 57 -14.19 -17.14 -6.52
CA GLN A 57 -14.58 -15.89 -7.15
C GLN A 57 -15.62 -15.18 -6.29
N TYR A 58 -15.27 -13.98 -5.83
CA TYR A 58 -16.20 -13.13 -5.09
C TYR A 58 -16.99 -12.28 -6.08
N PRO A 59 -18.32 -12.40 -6.13
CA PRO A 59 -19.14 -11.67 -7.09
C PRO A 59 -19.08 -10.17 -6.83
N SER A 60 -18.97 -9.42 -7.92
CA SER A 60 -19.10 -7.97 -7.93
C SER A 60 -20.56 -7.59 -8.15
N THR A 61 -21.21 -7.13 -7.10
CA THR A 61 -22.68 -6.94 -7.05
C THR A 61 -23.08 -5.49 -7.04
N ASP A 62 -22.26 -4.61 -6.47
CA ASP A 62 -22.67 -3.26 -6.07
C ASP A 62 -22.04 -2.20 -6.96
N PRO A 63 -22.78 -1.49 -7.83
CA PRO A 63 -22.22 -0.37 -8.58
C PRO A 63 -21.63 0.69 -7.65
N ILE A 64 -20.38 1.09 -7.90
CA ILE A 64 -19.65 2.01 -7.01
C ILE A 64 -20.38 3.35 -6.82
N GLU A 65 -21.05 3.85 -7.85
CA GLU A 65 -21.83 5.09 -7.80
C GLU A 65 -22.99 4.99 -6.79
N ASP A 66 -23.71 3.86 -6.79
CA ASP A 66 -24.79 3.60 -5.86
C ASP A 66 -24.28 3.49 -4.42
N VAL A 67 -23.14 2.81 -4.23
CA VAL A 67 -22.49 2.69 -2.92
C VAL A 67 -22.08 4.06 -2.39
N CYS A 68 -21.46 4.90 -3.23
CA CYS A 68 -21.09 6.26 -2.86
C CYS A 68 -22.30 7.10 -2.46
N LYS A 69 -23.40 6.99 -3.21
CA LYS A 69 -24.66 7.67 -2.90
C LYS A 69 -25.24 7.21 -1.55
N ARG A 70 -25.27 5.89 -1.28
CA ARG A 70 -25.71 5.33 0.01
C ARG A 70 -24.82 5.77 1.18
N ALA A 71 -23.52 5.90 0.94
CA ALA A 71 -22.54 6.39 1.90
C ALA A 71 -22.64 7.90 2.16
N GLY A 72 -23.42 8.65 1.38
CA GLY A 72 -23.56 10.11 1.51
C GLY A 72 -22.36 10.88 0.94
N LEU A 73 -21.62 10.29 0.01
CA LEU A 73 -20.51 10.94 -0.68
C LEU A 73 -21.02 11.83 -1.82
N ASP A 74 -20.26 12.86 -2.12
CA ASP A 74 -20.54 13.79 -3.22
C ASP A 74 -20.47 13.09 -4.58
N THR A 75 -21.25 13.56 -5.55
CA THR A 75 -21.24 13.05 -6.93
C THR A 75 -19.84 13.13 -7.53
N PHE A 76 -19.06 14.16 -7.18
CA PHE A 76 -17.65 14.28 -7.56
C PHE A 76 -16.84 13.04 -7.13
N VAL A 77 -17.05 12.54 -5.92
CA VAL A 77 -16.34 11.36 -5.40
C VAL A 77 -16.75 10.11 -6.18
N ALA A 78 -18.05 9.92 -6.39
CA ALA A 78 -18.60 8.78 -7.12
C ALA A 78 -18.01 8.65 -8.54
N GLN A 79 -17.88 9.78 -9.25
CA GLN A 79 -17.34 9.83 -10.62
C GLN A 79 -15.85 9.49 -10.71
N HIS A 80 -15.07 9.76 -9.66
CA HIS A 80 -13.60 9.64 -9.70
C HIS A 80 -13.08 8.40 -8.99
N LEU A 81 -13.78 7.90 -7.96
CA LEU A 81 -13.28 6.84 -7.09
C LEU A 81 -12.96 5.56 -7.87
N ALA A 82 -13.79 5.19 -8.84
CA ALA A 82 -13.59 4.02 -9.69
C ALA A 82 -12.26 4.09 -10.47
N ARG A 83 -11.98 5.26 -11.05
CA ARG A 83 -10.78 5.52 -11.82
C ARG A 83 -9.54 5.49 -10.93
N VAL A 84 -9.61 6.08 -9.74
CA VAL A 84 -8.46 6.16 -8.83
C VAL A 84 -8.11 4.78 -8.26
N VAL A 85 -9.10 3.98 -7.88
CA VAL A 85 -8.87 2.68 -7.22
C VAL A 85 -8.60 1.57 -8.24
N PHE A 86 -9.32 1.56 -9.37
CA PHE A 86 -9.30 0.45 -10.33
C PHE A 86 -8.71 0.81 -11.69
N GLY A 87 -8.33 2.07 -11.94
CA GLY A 87 -7.89 2.53 -13.26
C GLY A 87 -8.98 2.48 -14.34
N SER A 88 -10.24 2.22 -13.96
CA SER A 88 -11.34 2.04 -14.90
C SER A 88 -12.05 3.37 -15.19
N THR A 89 -12.34 3.61 -16.46
CA THR A 89 -13.24 4.68 -16.92
C THR A 89 -14.66 4.19 -17.18
N GLY A 90 -14.88 2.87 -17.18
CA GLY A 90 -16.18 2.23 -17.35
C GLY A 90 -16.85 1.87 -16.02
N PRO A 91 -18.08 1.32 -16.06
CA PRO A 91 -18.84 0.96 -14.87
C PRO A 91 -18.10 -0.10 -14.04
N VAL A 92 -17.93 0.18 -12.75
CA VAL A 92 -17.30 -0.74 -11.79
C VAL A 92 -18.31 -1.20 -10.76
N LYS A 93 -18.37 -2.51 -10.54
CA LYS A 93 -19.10 -3.12 -9.43
C LYS A 93 -18.13 -3.59 -8.36
N LEU A 94 -18.38 -3.11 -7.14
CA LEU A 94 -17.70 -3.54 -5.94
C LEU A 94 -18.22 -4.90 -5.49
N ARG A 95 -17.35 -5.64 -4.80
CA ARG A 95 -17.78 -6.80 -4.02
C ARG A 95 -18.50 -6.32 -2.76
N ARG A 96 -19.40 -7.15 -2.25
CA ARG A 96 -20.21 -6.83 -1.06
C ARG A 96 -19.38 -6.29 0.11
N HIS A 97 -18.24 -6.93 0.43
CA HIS A 97 -17.39 -6.52 1.55
C HIS A 97 -16.67 -5.18 1.30
N GLN A 98 -16.33 -4.87 0.04
CA GLN A 98 -15.77 -3.57 -0.35
C GLN A 98 -16.82 -2.46 -0.20
N ALA A 99 -18.05 -2.71 -0.66
CA ALA A 99 -19.17 -1.78 -0.51
C ALA A 99 -19.49 -1.52 0.97
N GLN A 100 -19.62 -2.58 1.77
CA GLN A 100 -19.84 -2.48 3.21
C GLN A 100 -18.72 -1.72 3.94
N SER A 101 -17.46 -1.93 3.53
CA SER A 101 -16.32 -1.20 4.09
C SER A 101 -16.42 0.30 3.82
N LEU A 102 -16.70 0.68 2.57
CA LEU A 102 -16.89 2.08 2.18
C LEU A 102 -18.05 2.73 2.95
N GLU A 103 -19.22 2.10 2.95
CA GLU A 103 -20.41 2.63 3.65
C GLU A 103 -20.17 2.77 5.16
N THR A 104 -19.60 1.75 5.80
CA THR A 104 -19.36 1.74 7.26
C THR A 104 -18.32 2.77 7.67
N ALA A 105 -17.19 2.86 6.96
CA ALA A 105 -16.13 3.82 7.30
C ALA A 105 -16.56 5.27 7.06
N THR A 106 -17.41 5.52 6.06
CA THR A 106 -17.87 6.89 5.73
C THR A 106 -19.04 7.34 6.60
N LYS A 107 -20.13 6.55 6.66
CA LYS A 107 -21.38 6.94 7.33
C LYS A 107 -21.44 6.45 8.78
N GLY A 108 -20.76 5.35 9.08
CA GLY A 108 -20.97 4.57 10.30
C GLY A 108 -21.98 3.45 10.09
N SER A 109 -21.82 2.38 10.86
CA SER A 109 -22.80 1.30 10.99
C SER A 109 -24.06 1.77 11.71
N ALA A 110 -25.06 0.90 11.85
CA ALA A 110 -26.28 1.18 12.61
C ALA A 110 -26.03 1.61 14.07
N SER A 111 -24.92 1.14 14.68
CA SER A 111 -24.49 1.54 16.03
C SER A 111 -23.53 2.73 16.05
N GLY A 112 -23.29 3.38 14.91
CA GLY A 112 -22.35 4.50 14.77
C GLY A 112 -20.88 4.10 14.65
N ALA A 113 -20.54 2.81 14.77
CA ALA A 113 -19.16 2.34 14.64
C ALA A 113 -18.64 2.51 13.19
N ARG A 114 -17.41 3.00 13.04
CA ARG A 114 -16.76 3.29 11.75
C ARG A 114 -15.51 2.44 11.47
N ASN A 115 -15.05 1.67 12.45
CA ASN A 115 -13.89 0.80 12.28
C ASN A 115 -14.31 -0.48 11.55
N VAL A 116 -13.61 -0.82 10.48
CA VAL A 116 -13.91 -1.98 9.64
C VAL A 116 -12.84 -3.05 9.80
N VAL A 117 -13.27 -4.29 10.00
CA VAL A 117 -12.41 -5.48 9.96
C VAL A 117 -12.88 -6.35 8.81
N VAL A 118 -12.00 -6.66 7.86
CA VAL A 118 -12.31 -7.50 6.69
C VAL A 118 -11.56 -8.83 6.80
N THR A 119 -12.30 -9.89 7.10
CA THR A 119 -11.79 -11.25 7.19
C THR A 119 -12.17 -12.04 5.93
N SER A 120 -11.33 -11.98 4.91
CA SER A 120 -11.56 -12.69 3.64
C SER A 120 -10.29 -13.37 3.12
N GLY A 121 -10.47 -14.35 2.23
CA GLY A 121 -9.37 -15.12 1.63
C GLY A 121 -8.40 -14.25 0.81
N THR A 122 -7.27 -14.84 0.42
CA THR A 122 -6.31 -14.21 -0.50
C THR A 122 -7.00 -13.86 -1.83
N GLY A 123 -6.63 -12.75 -2.46
CA GLY A 123 -7.21 -12.32 -3.74
C GLY A 123 -8.66 -11.81 -3.71
N SER A 124 -9.32 -11.81 -2.55
CA SER A 124 -10.73 -11.37 -2.42
C SER A 124 -10.97 -9.87 -2.63
N GLY A 125 -9.94 -9.04 -2.46
CA GLY A 125 -10.03 -7.59 -2.56
C GLY A 125 -10.00 -6.82 -1.23
N LYS A 126 -9.27 -7.34 -0.24
CA LYS A 126 -9.01 -6.66 1.04
C LYS A 126 -8.32 -5.31 0.85
N THR A 127 -7.43 -5.23 -0.13
CA THR A 127 -6.69 -4.00 -0.44
C THR A 127 -7.64 -2.87 -0.81
N GLU A 128 -8.54 -3.13 -1.74
CA GLU A 128 -9.54 -2.17 -2.18
C GLU A 128 -10.51 -1.84 -1.05
N SER A 129 -10.80 -2.80 -0.17
CA SER A 129 -11.70 -2.57 0.97
C SER A 129 -11.21 -1.47 1.90
N PHE A 130 -9.90 -1.29 2.09
CA PHE A 130 -9.38 -0.15 2.87
C PHE A 130 -9.03 1.07 2.00
N LEU A 131 -8.60 0.86 0.75
CA LEU A 131 -8.28 1.96 -0.16
C LEU A 131 -9.52 2.78 -0.55
N LEU A 132 -10.67 2.13 -0.76
CA LEU A 132 -11.92 2.80 -1.12
C LEU A 132 -12.31 3.90 -0.12
N PRO A 133 -12.51 3.60 1.18
CA PRO A 133 -12.88 4.65 2.14
C PRO A 133 -11.79 5.70 2.33
N LEU A 134 -10.51 5.32 2.27
CA LEU A 134 -9.41 6.27 2.35
C LEU A 134 -9.45 7.29 1.19
N LEU A 135 -9.47 6.80 -0.05
CA LEU A 135 -9.45 7.64 -1.24
C LEU A 135 -10.74 8.43 -1.38
N ALA A 136 -11.88 7.84 -1.02
CA ALA A 136 -13.16 8.55 -0.94
C ALA A 136 -13.09 9.74 0.01
N SER A 137 -12.49 9.58 1.20
CA SER A 137 -12.33 10.69 2.16
C SER A 137 -11.46 11.82 1.61
N LEU A 138 -10.39 11.49 0.89
CA LEU A 138 -9.48 12.46 0.28
C LEU A 138 -10.14 13.22 -0.88
N LEU A 139 -10.91 12.51 -1.72
CA LEU A 139 -11.68 13.13 -2.79
C LEU A 139 -12.80 14.02 -2.22
N GLN A 140 -13.48 13.56 -1.17
CA GLN A 140 -14.54 14.32 -0.50
C GLN A 140 -14.00 15.62 0.09
N GLU A 141 -12.82 15.59 0.72
CA GLU A 141 -12.14 16.79 1.24
C GLU A 141 -11.71 17.76 0.13
N ARG A 142 -11.51 17.24 -1.09
CA ARG A 142 -11.00 18.00 -2.25
C ARG A 142 -12.06 18.36 -3.28
N LYS A 143 -13.34 18.10 -2.99
CA LYS A 143 -14.43 18.31 -3.95
C LYS A 143 -14.55 19.76 -4.42
N ASP A 144 -14.22 20.71 -3.55
CA ASP A 144 -14.28 22.15 -3.84
C ASP A 144 -12.95 22.69 -4.43
N GLY A 145 -12.01 21.78 -4.76
CA GLY A 145 -10.74 22.09 -5.42
C GLY A 145 -9.50 21.70 -4.61
N ALA A 146 -8.36 21.65 -5.30
CA ALA A 146 -7.04 21.35 -4.72
C ALA A 146 -6.34 22.58 -4.09
N GLY A 147 -7.02 23.73 -4.07
CA GLY A 147 -6.47 25.04 -3.76
C GLY A 147 -5.81 25.71 -4.97
N LEU A 148 -5.55 27.01 -4.86
CA LEU A 148 -4.85 27.80 -5.88
C LEU A 148 -3.34 27.57 -5.81
N GLY A 149 -2.67 27.47 -6.96
CA GLY A 149 -1.20 27.45 -7.07
C GLY A 149 -0.63 26.37 -8.01
N THR A 150 0.68 26.41 -8.23
CA THR A 150 1.40 25.44 -9.07
C THR A 150 2.13 24.40 -8.22
N LEU A 151 2.17 23.16 -8.71
CA LEU A 151 2.91 22.08 -8.07
C LEU A 151 4.42 22.32 -8.25
N ASN A 152 5.15 22.46 -7.16
CA ASN A 152 6.61 22.49 -7.18
C ASN A 152 7.14 21.07 -7.40
N ARG A 153 7.52 20.74 -8.64
CA ARG A 153 8.07 19.42 -9.01
C ARG A 153 9.54 19.32 -8.62
N TRP A 154 9.82 19.26 -7.32
CA TRP A 154 11.20 19.23 -6.81
C TRP A 154 12.04 18.07 -7.37
N TRP A 155 11.40 16.96 -7.73
CA TRP A 155 12.05 15.79 -8.36
C TRP A 155 12.50 16.01 -9.81
N ALA A 156 12.06 17.09 -10.45
CA ALA A 156 12.47 17.47 -11.81
C ALA A 156 13.48 18.63 -11.80
N LYS A 157 13.89 19.11 -10.61
CA LYS A 157 14.83 20.22 -10.46
C LYS A 157 16.22 19.65 -10.14
N GLU A 158 17.23 20.09 -10.87
CA GLU A 158 18.63 19.89 -10.48
C GLU A 158 19.01 20.93 -9.43
N TYR A 159 19.58 20.46 -8.31
CA TYR A 159 20.02 21.34 -7.22
C TYR A 159 21.42 21.88 -7.55
N GLY A 160 21.55 23.20 -7.54
CA GLY A 160 22.83 23.87 -7.74
C GLY A 160 23.58 24.11 -6.42
N PRO A 161 24.87 24.48 -6.48
CA PRO A 161 25.69 24.77 -5.30
C PRO A 161 25.16 25.93 -4.43
N ASN A 162 24.24 26.75 -4.96
CA ASN A 162 23.61 27.87 -4.26
C ASN A 162 22.21 27.55 -3.70
N ASP A 163 21.67 26.35 -3.91
CA ASP A 163 20.38 25.95 -3.35
C ASP A 163 20.52 25.59 -1.87
N THR A 164 20.25 26.55 -0.99
CA THR A 164 20.41 26.41 0.48
C THR A 164 19.12 26.04 1.22
N GLN A 165 17.98 25.96 0.51
CA GLN A 165 16.68 25.71 1.13
C GLN A 165 15.87 24.64 0.38
N TRP A 166 15.36 23.67 1.14
CA TRP A 166 14.41 22.69 0.62
C TRP A 166 13.00 23.29 0.52
N ARG A 167 12.31 23.00 -0.60
CA ARG A 167 10.93 23.44 -0.86
C ARG A 167 10.07 22.22 -1.18
N HIS A 168 9.02 21.97 -0.40
CA HIS A 168 8.07 20.88 -0.63
C HIS A 168 7.22 21.12 -1.89
N SER A 169 6.50 20.08 -2.33
CA SER A 169 5.72 20.12 -3.58
C SER A 169 4.60 21.17 -3.60
N ARG A 170 4.20 21.66 -2.43
CA ARG A 170 3.10 22.62 -2.25
C ARG A 170 3.57 24.00 -1.78
N THR A 171 4.86 24.32 -1.89
CA THR A 171 5.38 25.62 -1.46
C THR A 171 4.75 26.79 -2.20
N SER A 172 4.31 26.59 -3.44
CA SER A 172 3.62 27.59 -4.26
C SER A 172 2.08 27.49 -4.20
N SER A 173 1.53 26.68 -3.30
CA SER A 173 0.08 26.52 -3.11
C SER A 173 -0.44 27.45 -2.01
N GLY A 174 -1.58 28.10 -2.25
CA GLY A 174 -2.26 28.95 -1.28
C GLY A 174 -2.71 28.19 -0.02
N ASN A 175 -2.93 28.93 1.07
CA ASN A 175 -3.22 28.40 2.40
C ASN A 175 -4.64 27.79 2.56
N GLN A 176 -5.34 27.48 1.47
CA GLN A 176 -6.72 26.98 1.48
C GLN A 176 -6.83 25.53 1.98
N VAL A 177 -5.74 24.78 1.94
CA VAL A 177 -5.73 23.36 2.33
C VAL A 177 -4.72 23.12 3.43
N VAL A 178 -5.20 22.69 4.60
CA VAL A 178 -4.37 22.34 5.76
C VAL A 178 -3.58 21.07 5.51
N SER A 179 -2.25 21.20 5.57
CA SER A 179 -1.32 20.06 5.58
C SER A 179 -1.54 19.21 6.82
N ALA A 180 -1.87 17.93 6.65
CA ALA A 180 -1.80 16.95 7.73
C ALA A 180 -1.71 15.52 7.18
N VAL A 181 -1.32 14.58 8.05
CA VAL A 181 -1.34 13.15 7.75
C VAL A 181 -2.79 12.68 7.79
N ARG A 182 -3.27 12.07 6.70
CA ARG A 182 -4.67 11.57 6.58
C ARG A 182 -4.80 10.08 6.85
N ALA A 183 -3.73 9.32 6.62
CA ALA A 183 -3.69 7.89 6.89
C ALA A 183 -2.26 7.42 7.15
N LEU A 184 -2.15 6.36 7.95
CA LEU A 184 -0.94 5.59 8.16
C LEU A 184 -1.24 4.13 7.80
N GLY A 185 -0.56 3.61 6.77
CA GLY A 185 -0.64 2.20 6.39
C GLY A 185 0.46 1.42 7.08
N ILE A 186 0.10 0.41 7.87
CA ILE A 186 1.07 -0.51 8.49
C ILE A 186 0.97 -1.83 7.76
N TYR A 187 2.08 -2.27 7.15
CA TYR A 187 2.16 -3.54 6.47
C TYR A 187 3.06 -4.49 7.27
N SER A 188 2.48 -5.49 7.92
CA SER A 188 3.26 -6.60 8.48
C SER A 188 3.48 -7.65 7.39
N GLY A 189 4.73 -8.08 7.23
CA GLY A 189 5.09 -9.11 6.27
C GLY A 189 4.23 -10.38 6.44
N ASN A 190 3.80 -10.94 5.32
CA ASN A 190 3.11 -12.23 5.15
C ASN A 190 1.61 -12.33 5.47
N ARG A 191 0.92 -11.29 5.98
CA ARG A 191 -0.56 -11.25 6.02
C ARG A 191 -1.02 -9.80 6.25
N CYS A 192 -1.75 -9.25 5.28
CA CYS A 192 -2.22 -7.87 5.35
C CYS A 192 -3.36 -7.75 6.38
N SER A 193 -3.03 -7.28 7.58
CA SER A 193 -3.98 -6.82 8.60
C SER A 193 -3.77 -5.32 8.77
N ILE A 194 -4.70 -4.49 8.27
CA ILE A 194 -4.61 -3.02 8.36
C ILE A 194 -5.79 -2.49 9.16
N LEU A 195 -5.49 -1.83 10.28
CA LEU A 195 -6.43 -1.01 11.04
C LEU A 195 -6.47 0.40 10.41
N ALA A 196 -7.54 0.71 9.68
CA ALA A 196 -7.79 2.07 9.21
C ALA A 196 -8.49 2.87 10.33
N GLY A 197 -7.71 3.59 11.15
CA GLY A 197 -8.24 4.63 12.02
C GLY A 197 -8.36 5.94 11.24
N ILE A 198 -9.56 6.50 11.14
CA ILE A 198 -9.76 7.88 10.69
C ILE A 198 -9.29 8.78 11.84
N PRO A 199 -8.22 9.60 11.70
CA PRO A 199 -7.85 10.51 12.76
C PRO A 199 -8.88 11.64 12.83
N ALA A 200 -9.43 11.86 14.02
CA ALA A 200 -9.97 13.17 14.35
C ALA A 200 -8.83 14.20 14.16
N LEU A 201 -9.15 15.30 13.49
CA LEU A 201 -8.25 16.42 13.17
C LEU A 201 -7.34 16.80 14.33
N LEU A 202 -6.10 16.29 14.34
CA LEU A 202 -5.02 16.93 15.10
C LEU A 202 -4.52 18.12 14.28
N SER A 203 -5.08 19.30 14.59
CA SER A 203 -4.53 20.57 14.10
C SER A 203 -3.20 20.81 14.81
N ALA A 204 -2.09 20.48 14.14
CA ALA A 204 -0.78 20.93 14.55
C ALA A 204 -0.69 22.44 14.32
N ARG A 205 -0.99 23.23 15.36
CA ARG A 205 -0.64 24.66 15.39
C ARG A 205 0.85 24.78 15.07
N HIS A 206 1.17 25.50 13.99
CA HIS A 206 2.54 25.87 13.64
C HIS A 206 3.11 26.77 14.76
N SER A 207 3.76 26.18 15.75
CA SER A 207 4.86 26.85 16.45
C SER A 207 6.06 26.83 15.50
N ARG A 208 6.54 28.02 15.13
CA ARG A 208 7.80 28.18 14.41
C ARG A 208 8.94 27.67 15.30
N HIS A 209 9.28 26.40 15.20
CA HIS A 209 10.56 25.93 15.70
C HIS A 209 11.65 26.23 14.66
N PRO A 210 12.75 26.90 15.05
CA PRO A 210 13.88 27.10 14.16
C PRO A 210 14.50 25.73 13.79
N GLN A 211 14.79 25.56 12.50
CA GLN A 211 15.47 24.39 11.95
C GLN A 211 16.81 24.15 12.66
N PRO A 212 17.19 22.90 12.96
CA PRO A 212 18.51 22.60 13.51
C PRO A 212 19.58 22.84 12.44
N SER A 213 20.48 23.79 12.69
CA SER A 213 21.66 24.02 11.85
C SER A 213 22.67 22.90 12.07
N MET A 214 22.77 21.96 11.13
CA MET A 214 23.84 20.97 11.12
C MET A 214 25.09 21.60 10.49
N ARG A 215 25.99 22.11 11.32
CA ARG A 215 27.34 22.51 10.87
C ARG A 215 28.20 21.26 10.78
N LEU A 216 28.70 20.96 9.57
CA LEU A 216 29.77 19.99 9.38
C LEU A 216 31.09 20.60 9.89
N PRO A 217 31.94 19.83 10.59
CA PRO A 217 33.24 20.33 11.04
C PRO A 217 34.15 20.55 9.82
N ALA A 218 34.78 21.72 9.77
CA ALA A 218 35.86 22.01 8.83
C ALA A 218 37.02 21.03 9.09
N ARG A 219 37.48 20.35 8.05
CA ARG A 219 38.73 19.59 8.10
C ARG A 219 39.88 20.58 8.23
N GLY A 220 40.69 20.41 9.28
CA GLY A 220 42.04 20.97 9.38
C GLY A 220 43.03 20.20 8.52
#